data_AF-U2LZP9-F1
#
_entry.id   AF-U2LZP9-F1
#
_cell.length_a   1.000
_cell.length_b   1.000
_cell.length_c   1.000
_cell.angle_alpha   90.00
_cell.angle_beta   90.00
_cell.angle_gamma   90.00
#
_symmetry.space_group_name_H-M   'P 1'
#
loop_
_entity.id
_entity.type
_entity.pdbx_description
1 polymer ?
#
loop_
_entity_poly.entity_id
_entity_poly.type
_entity_poly.pdbx_seq_one_letter_code
_entity_poly.pdbx_strand_id
1 'polypeptide(L)'
;PCTMDYHINEFPWEDVMHRAVRQGYRSHQTSTCGLHLHVNRNTFSDNQEEQDEVISRILYFVEHHWNELLKFSRRSEYAMNRWAARYGYEHTPKAIMDKAKKGGNGRYAAVNLCNYHTVEFRLFRGTLKYNTFIATIQLVNRICDAAKYNTDDSISKLSWSDFVADVTEPELIQYLKERQLYINDRVEETEEY
;
A
#
# COMPACT_ATOMS: atom_id res chain seq x y z
N PRO A 1 4.42 14.76 -5.95
CA PRO A 1 4.91 13.37 -5.86
C PRO A 1 5.78 13.04 -7.08
N CYS A 2 6.77 12.16 -6.94
CA CYS A 2 7.57 11.69 -8.08
C CYS A 2 7.01 10.36 -8.60
N THR A 3 7.40 9.96 -9.81
CA THR A 3 7.11 8.63 -10.33
C THR A 3 7.88 7.57 -9.54
N MET A 4 7.40 6.32 -9.56
CA MET A 4 8.15 5.20 -9.00
C MET A 4 9.54 5.08 -9.63
N ASP A 5 9.62 5.22 -10.96
CA ASP A 5 10.88 5.19 -11.72
C ASP A 5 11.88 6.23 -11.22
N TYR A 6 11.45 7.49 -11.04
CA TYR A 6 12.31 8.55 -10.51
C TYR A 6 12.78 8.25 -9.07
N HIS A 7 11.92 7.69 -8.23
CA HIS A 7 12.31 7.27 -6.88
C HIS A 7 13.37 6.18 -6.88
N ILE A 8 13.39 5.28 -7.87
CA ILE A 8 14.31 4.14 -7.93
C ILE A 8 15.61 4.51 -8.66
N ASN A 9 15.52 5.21 -9.78
CA ASN A 9 16.62 5.39 -10.72
C ASN A 9 17.31 6.75 -10.65
N GLU A 10 16.65 7.78 -10.11
CA GLU A 10 17.19 9.15 -10.10
C GLU A 10 17.41 9.72 -8.70
N PHE A 11 16.51 9.45 -7.76
CA PHE A 11 16.60 10.04 -6.43
C PHE A 11 17.63 9.32 -5.54
N PRO A 12 18.57 10.03 -4.89
CA PRO A 12 19.68 9.43 -4.16
C PRO A 12 19.28 8.93 -2.75
N TRP A 13 18.29 8.04 -2.65
CA TRP A 13 17.77 7.56 -1.37
C TRP A 13 18.82 6.84 -0.52
N GLU A 14 19.70 6.04 -1.15
CA GLU A 14 20.77 5.35 -0.43
C GLU A 14 21.69 6.34 0.29
N ASP A 15 22.14 7.40 -0.40
CA ASP A 15 22.99 8.43 0.19
C ASP A 15 22.29 9.19 1.33
N VAL A 16 21.00 9.53 1.13
CA VAL A 16 20.18 10.18 2.16
C VAL A 16 20.05 9.29 3.39
N MET A 17 19.73 8.00 3.21
CA MET A 17 19.59 7.05 4.31
C MET A 17 20.92 6.78 5.01
N HIS A 18 22.00 6.58 4.26
CA HIS A 18 23.35 6.43 4.81
C HIS A 18 23.77 7.65 5.62
N ARG A 19 23.48 8.86 5.14
CA ARG A 19 23.78 10.09 5.89
C ARG A 19 22.92 10.20 7.15
N ALA A 20 21.64 9.85 7.08
CA ALA A 20 20.77 9.82 8.26
C ALA A 20 21.29 8.83 9.33
N VAL A 21 21.70 7.63 8.92
CA VAL A 21 22.29 6.64 9.83
C VAL A 21 23.60 7.15 10.43
N ARG A 22 24.50 7.72 9.63
CA ARG A 22 25.77 8.32 10.11
C ARG A 22 25.56 9.45 11.12
N GLN A 23 24.47 10.21 10.98
CA GLN A 23 24.11 11.29 11.90
C GLN A 23 23.34 10.79 13.14
N GLY A 24 23.14 9.48 13.30
CA GLY A 24 22.49 8.89 14.46
C GLY A 24 20.97 8.95 14.44
N TYR A 25 20.35 9.29 13.30
CA TYR A 25 18.90 9.26 13.19
C TYR A 25 18.35 7.83 13.33
N ARG A 26 17.22 7.73 14.01
CA ARG A 26 16.50 6.47 14.23
C ARG A 26 15.15 6.54 13.55
N SER A 27 14.74 5.44 12.91
CA SER A 27 13.43 5.32 12.27
C SER A 27 12.55 4.34 13.04
N HIS A 28 12.50 3.06 12.65
CA HIS A 28 11.68 2.06 13.32
C HIS A 28 12.02 1.87 14.82
N GLN A 29 13.21 2.24 15.28
CA GLN A 29 13.61 2.17 16.70
C GLN A 29 12.96 3.27 17.57
N THR A 30 11.85 3.86 17.12
CA THR A 30 11.06 4.87 17.83
C THR A 30 9.58 4.45 17.84
N SER A 31 8.77 5.07 18.71
CA SER A 31 7.33 4.80 18.82
C SER A 31 6.45 5.66 17.90
N THR A 32 7.03 6.66 17.21
CA THR A 32 6.29 7.71 16.50
C THR A 32 6.64 7.85 15.01
N CYS A 33 7.61 7.09 14.50
CA CYS A 33 8.05 7.21 13.11
C CYS A 33 7.20 6.35 12.15
N GLY A 34 6.39 7.02 11.32
CA GLY A 34 5.66 6.45 10.19
C GLY A 34 6.34 6.74 8.84
N LEU A 35 6.04 5.93 7.83
CA LEU A 35 6.34 6.21 6.43
C LEU A 35 5.01 6.39 5.70
N HIS A 36 4.77 7.59 5.16
CA HIS A 36 3.55 7.90 4.42
C HIS A 36 3.87 8.09 2.95
N LEU A 37 3.03 7.55 2.07
CA LEU A 37 3.16 7.69 0.63
C LEU A 37 1.96 8.46 0.08
N HIS A 38 2.23 9.49 -0.69
CA HIS A 38 1.20 10.31 -1.33
C HIS A 38 1.15 10.01 -2.81
N VAL A 39 0.01 9.55 -3.29
CA VAL A 39 -0.28 9.31 -4.71
C VAL A 39 -1.17 10.44 -5.23
N ASN A 40 -0.83 11.04 -6.37
CA ASN A 40 -1.65 12.09 -6.93
C ASN A 40 -3.00 11.54 -7.41
N ARG A 41 -4.09 12.28 -7.17
CA ARG A 41 -5.42 11.90 -7.66
C ARG A 41 -5.50 11.90 -9.19
N ASN A 42 -4.79 12.84 -9.85
CA ASN A 42 -4.74 12.93 -11.30
C ASN A 42 -4.02 11.74 -11.98
N THR A 43 -3.34 10.88 -11.21
CA THR A 43 -2.83 9.60 -11.75
C THR A 43 -3.98 8.66 -12.15
N PHE A 44 -5.16 8.82 -11.53
CA PHE A 44 -6.29 7.91 -11.73
C PHE A 44 -7.18 8.32 -12.89
N SER A 45 -7.55 9.60 -12.97
CA SER A 45 -8.30 10.20 -14.08
C SER A 45 -8.23 11.73 -13.97
N ASP A 46 -8.60 12.45 -15.02
CA ASP A 46 -8.84 13.90 -15.00
C ASP A 46 -10.23 14.26 -14.44
N ASN A 47 -11.16 13.29 -14.39
CA ASN A 47 -12.51 13.46 -13.85
C ASN A 47 -12.57 13.01 -12.38
N GLN A 48 -13.17 13.83 -11.51
CA GLN A 48 -13.32 13.54 -10.09
C GLN A 48 -14.17 12.29 -9.81
N GLU A 49 -15.20 12.03 -10.62
CA GLU A 49 -16.05 10.84 -10.44
C GLU A 49 -15.26 9.56 -10.70
N GLU A 50 -14.52 9.50 -11.81
CA GLU A 50 -13.64 8.36 -12.14
C GLU A 50 -12.47 8.22 -11.15
N GLN A 51 -11.92 9.34 -10.65
CA GLN A 51 -10.95 9.29 -9.56
C GLN A 51 -11.55 8.61 -8.33
N ASP A 52 -12.78 8.98 -7.95
CA ASP A 52 -13.46 8.40 -6.79
C ASP A 52 -13.77 6.92 -6.99
N GLU A 53 -14.09 6.47 -8.21
CA GLU A 53 -14.24 5.04 -8.51
C GLU A 53 -12.93 4.27 -8.27
N VAL A 54 -11.80 4.73 -8.81
CA VAL A 54 -10.49 4.09 -8.62
C VAL A 54 -10.10 4.11 -7.14
N ILE A 55 -10.28 5.24 -6.45
CA ILE A 55 -10.01 5.37 -5.02
C ILE A 55 -10.87 4.42 -4.20
N SER A 56 -12.14 4.24 -4.57
CA SER A 56 -13.03 3.29 -3.89
C SER A 56 -12.50 1.85 -3.98
N ARG A 57 -11.93 1.47 -5.13
CA ARG A 57 -11.27 0.16 -5.31
C ARG A 57 -9.97 0.04 -4.53
N ILE A 58 -9.19 1.12 -4.38
CA ILE A 58 -8.02 1.15 -3.48
C ILE A 58 -8.46 0.89 -2.03
N LEU A 59 -9.48 1.60 -1.55
CA LEU A 59 -9.99 1.40 -0.20
C LEU A 59 -10.45 -0.04 0.00
N TYR A 60 -11.23 -0.56 -0.96
CA TYR A 60 -11.72 -1.93 -0.95
C TYR A 60 -10.58 -2.94 -0.86
N PHE A 61 -9.58 -2.82 -1.73
CA PHE A 61 -8.39 -3.68 -1.74
C PHE A 61 -7.69 -3.67 -0.37
N VAL A 62 -7.51 -2.49 0.23
CA VAL A 62 -6.83 -2.35 1.53
C VAL A 62 -7.61 -3.04 2.65
N GLU A 63 -8.94 -2.95 2.66
CA GLU A 63 -9.75 -3.64 3.66
C GLU A 63 -9.83 -5.16 3.42
N HIS A 64 -9.87 -5.58 2.15
CA HIS A 64 -9.97 -6.97 1.74
C HIS A 64 -8.68 -7.75 2.05
N HIS A 65 -7.51 -7.12 1.87
CA HIS A 65 -6.19 -7.70 2.16
C HIS A 65 -5.54 -7.11 3.42
N TRP A 66 -6.37 -6.78 4.42
CA TRP A 66 -5.89 -6.09 5.61
C TRP A 66 -4.81 -6.87 6.38
N ASN A 67 -4.94 -8.19 6.47
CA ASN A 67 -4.02 -9.02 7.25
C ASN A 67 -2.62 -9.03 6.63
N GLU A 68 -2.56 -9.12 5.30
CA GLU A 68 -1.34 -9.10 4.52
C GLU A 68 -0.67 -7.72 4.59
N LEU A 69 -1.46 -6.65 4.43
CA LEU A 69 -0.97 -5.28 4.55
C LEU A 69 -0.52 -4.93 5.98
N LEU A 70 -1.20 -5.44 7.00
CA LEU A 70 -0.79 -5.31 8.39
C LEU A 70 0.57 -5.99 8.61
N LYS A 71 0.74 -7.23 8.13
CA LYS A 71 2.02 -7.96 8.19
C LYS A 71 3.13 -7.21 7.44
N PHE A 72 2.83 -6.70 6.25
CA PHE A 72 3.76 -5.91 5.44
C PHE A 72 4.21 -4.63 6.15
N SER A 73 3.27 -3.94 6.82
CA SER A 73 3.46 -2.63 7.44
C SER A 73 4.46 -2.60 8.60
N ARG A 74 4.70 -3.75 9.25
CA ARG A 74 5.49 -3.91 10.49
C ARG A 74 4.91 -3.17 11.71
N ARG A 75 3.63 -2.82 11.69
CA ARG A 75 2.90 -2.29 12.85
C ARG A 75 2.14 -3.42 13.55
N SER A 76 1.94 -3.28 14.86
CA SER A 76 0.93 -4.08 15.57
C SER A 76 -0.46 -3.52 15.30
N GLU A 77 -1.49 -4.33 15.51
CA GLU A 77 -2.89 -3.87 15.41
C GLU A 77 -3.17 -2.65 16.29
N TYR A 78 -2.66 -2.67 17.54
CA TYR A 78 -2.80 -1.54 18.45
C TYR A 78 -2.22 -0.24 17.87
N ALA A 79 -1.00 -0.31 17.30
CA ALA A 79 -0.37 0.86 16.69
C ALA A 79 -1.09 1.29 15.41
N MET A 80 -1.63 0.34 14.64
CA MET A 80 -2.40 0.62 13.44
C MET A 80 -3.70 1.35 13.79
N ASN A 81 -4.49 0.83 14.74
CA ASN A 81 -5.75 1.44 15.19
C ASN A 81 -5.55 2.86 15.75
N ARG A 82 -4.38 3.15 16.34
CA ARG A 82 -4.07 4.48 16.88
C ARG A 82 -3.63 5.49 15.81
N TRP A 83 -2.90 5.06 14.79
CA TRP A 83 -2.16 5.97 13.90
C TRP A 83 -2.55 5.89 12.42
N ALA A 84 -3.27 4.84 12.03
CA ALA A 84 -3.65 4.51 10.66
C ALA A 84 -4.85 3.53 10.68
N ALA A 85 -5.95 3.92 11.31
CA ALA A 85 -7.14 3.10 11.50
C ALA A 85 -7.79 2.74 10.16
N ARG A 86 -8.21 1.48 10.03
CA ARG A 86 -9.01 1.02 8.90
C ARG A 86 -10.41 1.63 8.93
N TYR A 87 -11.05 1.77 7.78
CA TYR A 87 -12.46 2.14 7.71
C TYR A 87 -13.36 0.96 8.09
N GLY A 88 -12.84 -0.26 7.96
CA GLY A 88 -13.56 -1.50 8.20
C GLY A 88 -14.19 -2.02 6.92
N TYR A 89 -14.30 -3.35 6.86
CA TYR A 89 -14.79 -4.07 5.69
C TYR A 89 -16.19 -3.62 5.25
N GLU A 90 -16.40 -3.58 3.93
CA GLU A 90 -17.69 -3.41 3.28
C GLU A 90 -17.75 -4.32 2.05
N HIS A 91 -18.95 -4.68 1.61
CA HIS A 91 -19.14 -5.62 0.51
C HIS A 91 -18.82 -5.05 -0.89
N THR A 92 -18.80 -3.73 -1.06
CA THR A 92 -18.56 -3.09 -2.36
C THR A 92 -17.61 -1.88 -2.24
N PRO A 93 -16.84 -1.56 -3.29
CA PRO A 93 -16.01 -0.35 -3.35
C PRO A 93 -16.81 0.93 -3.07
N LYS A 94 -18.01 1.06 -3.64
CA LYS A 94 -18.87 2.23 -3.38
C LYS A 94 -19.27 2.36 -1.91
N ALA A 95 -19.64 1.26 -1.24
CA ALA A 95 -20.06 1.30 0.16
C ALA A 95 -18.92 1.75 1.10
N ILE A 96 -17.70 1.26 0.85
CA ILE A 96 -16.53 1.72 1.62
C ILE A 96 -16.19 3.18 1.35
N MET A 97 -16.31 3.64 0.10
CA MET A 97 -16.08 5.05 -0.23
C MET A 97 -17.08 5.97 0.49
N ASP A 98 -18.36 5.61 0.50
CA ASP A 98 -19.38 6.34 1.24
C ASP A 98 -19.06 6.39 2.73
N LYS A 99 -18.62 5.26 3.31
CA LYS A 99 -18.18 5.19 4.71
C LYS A 99 -16.96 6.05 4.98
N ALA A 100 -15.97 6.05 4.09
CA ALA A 100 -14.76 6.86 4.22
C ALA A 100 -15.05 8.35 4.14
N LYS A 101 -16.02 8.76 3.29
CA LYS A 101 -16.49 10.15 3.17
C LYS A 101 -17.37 10.58 4.35
N LYS A 102 -18.18 9.67 4.91
CA LYS A 102 -19.05 9.92 6.08
C LYS A 102 -18.30 9.82 7.42
N GLY A 103 -17.18 9.10 7.47
CA GLY A 103 -16.56 8.59 8.69
C GLY A 103 -15.40 9.43 9.27
N GLY A 104 -15.36 9.46 10.60
CA GLY A 104 -14.53 10.33 11.46
C GLY A 104 -13.11 9.87 11.80
N ASN A 105 -12.47 9.01 11.00
CA ASN A 105 -11.05 8.67 11.20
C ASN A 105 -10.12 9.85 10.87
N GLY A 106 -10.64 10.85 10.14
CA GLY A 106 -9.92 12.05 9.73
C GLY A 106 -8.58 11.71 9.10
N ARG A 107 -7.55 12.49 9.45
CA ARG A 107 -6.19 12.26 8.95
C ARG A 107 -5.60 10.90 9.36
N TYR A 108 -6.13 10.21 10.37
CA TYR A 108 -5.54 8.96 10.88
C TYR A 108 -6.11 7.70 10.25
N ALA A 109 -6.73 7.79 9.07
CA ALA A 109 -7.11 6.62 8.30
C ALA A 109 -5.88 5.91 7.69
N ALA A 110 -5.96 4.59 7.53
CA ALA A 110 -4.95 3.79 6.82
C ALA A 110 -4.67 4.32 5.41
N VAL A 111 -5.74 4.68 4.71
CA VAL A 111 -5.73 5.43 3.45
C VAL A 111 -6.47 6.74 3.71
N ASN A 112 -5.74 7.84 3.83
CA ASN A 112 -6.29 9.15 4.14
C ASN A 112 -6.66 9.92 2.87
N LEU A 113 -7.92 10.34 2.81
CA LEU A 113 -8.51 11.08 1.69
C LEU A 113 -8.65 12.58 1.92
N CYS A 114 -8.29 13.10 3.11
CA CYS A 114 -8.44 14.52 3.45
C CYS A 114 -7.56 15.46 2.62
N ASN A 115 -6.50 14.94 1.98
CA ASN A 115 -5.63 15.75 1.14
C ASN A 115 -6.32 16.00 -0.22
N TYR A 116 -6.40 17.27 -0.62
CA TYR A 116 -7.13 17.67 -1.83
C TYR A 116 -6.52 17.08 -3.10
N HIS A 117 -5.18 17.09 -3.25
CA HIS A 117 -4.50 16.64 -4.47
C HIS A 117 -4.03 15.18 -4.44
N THR A 118 -4.01 14.53 -3.28
CA THR A 118 -3.36 13.21 -3.12
C THR A 118 -4.17 12.27 -2.25
N VAL A 119 -4.00 10.98 -2.48
CA VAL A 119 -4.37 9.91 -1.54
C VAL A 119 -3.13 9.55 -0.71
N GLU A 120 -3.24 9.55 0.61
CA GLU A 120 -2.11 9.29 1.52
C GLU A 120 -2.22 7.89 2.15
N PHE A 121 -1.28 7.00 1.85
CA PHE A 121 -1.13 5.71 2.52
C PHE A 121 -0.31 5.88 3.80
N ARG A 122 -0.86 5.52 4.95
CA ARG A 122 -0.30 5.79 6.29
C ARG A 122 0.06 4.53 7.08
N LEU A 123 -0.19 3.36 6.48
CA LEU A 123 -0.03 2.04 7.07
C LEU A 123 1.38 1.78 7.58
N PHE A 124 2.39 2.26 6.87
CA PHE A 124 3.75 1.75 7.01
C PHE A 124 4.48 2.34 8.22
N ARG A 125 5.21 1.49 8.95
CA ARG A 125 6.20 1.95 9.92
C ARG A 125 7.39 2.58 9.19
N GLY A 126 8.02 3.58 9.78
CA GLY A 126 9.23 4.20 9.23
C GLY A 126 10.36 3.19 8.96
N THR A 127 11.21 3.46 7.98
CA THR A 127 12.43 2.67 7.72
C THR A 127 13.61 3.55 7.27
N LEU A 128 14.83 3.07 7.52
CA LEU A 128 16.07 3.53 6.87
C LEU A 128 16.75 2.40 6.09
N LYS A 129 16.06 1.26 5.92
CA LYS A 129 16.51 0.17 5.04
C LYS A 129 16.00 0.45 3.64
N TYR A 130 16.91 0.64 2.69
CA TYR A 130 16.60 0.95 1.29
C TYR A 130 15.60 -0.04 0.69
N ASN A 131 15.89 -1.35 0.75
CA ASN A 131 15.00 -2.40 0.24
C ASN A 131 13.56 -2.26 0.75
N THR A 132 13.37 -2.06 2.07
CA THR A 132 12.03 -1.91 2.65
C THR A 132 11.32 -0.64 2.17
N PHE A 133 12.07 0.45 1.98
CA PHE A 133 11.52 1.70 1.49
C PHE A 133 11.04 1.56 0.04
N ILE A 134 11.90 1.03 -0.84
CA ILE A 134 11.55 0.82 -2.25
C ILE A 134 10.43 -0.20 -2.41
N ALA A 135 10.47 -1.32 -1.68
CA ALA A 135 9.39 -2.30 -1.67
C ALA A 135 8.04 -1.68 -1.28
N THR A 136 8.02 -0.68 -0.39
CA THR A 136 6.81 0.02 0.00
C THR A 136 6.28 0.91 -1.14
N ILE A 137 7.16 1.58 -1.89
CA ILE A 137 6.78 2.36 -3.08
C ILE A 137 6.20 1.43 -4.15
N GLN A 138 6.90 0.32 -4.44
CA GLN A 138 6.47 -0.67 -5.44
C GLN A 138 5.12 -1.29 -5.07
N LEU A 139 4.90 -1.65 -3.80
CA LEU A 139 3.61 -2.16 -3.34
C LEU A 139 2.49 -1.14 -3.57
N VAL A 140 2.68 0.12 -3.17
CA VAL A 140 1.65 1.16 -3.34
C VAL A 140 1.37 1.41 -4.82
N ASN A 141 2.40 1.45 -5.67
CA ASN A 141 2.22 1.57 -7.11
C ASN A 141 1.37 0.41 -7.65
N ARG A 142 1.69 -0.83 -7.25
CA ARG A 142 0.96 -2.03 -7.66
C ARG A 142 -0.50 -2.03 -7.20
N ILE A 143 -0.79 -1.59 -5.97
CA ILE A 143 -2.17 -1.42 -5.48
C ILE A 143 -2.93 -0.40 -6.33
N CYS A 144 -2.29 0.73 -6.67
CA CYS A 144 -2.88 1.74 -7.53
C CYS A 144 -3.16 1.21 -8.94
N ASP A 145 -2.24 0.45 -9.53
CA ASP A 145 -2.43 -0.18 -10.85
C ASP A 145 -3.54 -1.23 -10.80
N ALA A 146 -3.56 -2.10 -9.78
CA ALA A 146 -4.62 -3.08 -9.59
C ALA A 146 -5.98 -2.39 -9.50
N ALA A 147 -6.11 -1.33 -8.70
CA ALA A 147 -7.36 -0.57 -8.60
C ALA A 147 -7.71 0.18 -9.89
N LYS A 148 -6.74 0.68 -10.65
CA LYS A 148 -6.99 1.42 -11.89
C LYS A 148 -7.45 0.52 -13.02
N TYR A 149 -6.81 -0.64 -13.20
CA TYR A 149 -7.02 -1.52 -14.34
C TYR A 149 -8.00 -2.68 -14.08
N ASN A 150 -8.61 -2.75 -12.89
CA ASN A 150 -9.70 -3.68 -12.59
C ASN A 150 -11.04 -2.95 -12.47
N THR A 151 -12.13 -3.66 -12.75
CA THR A 151 -13.49 -3.28 -12.37
C THR A 151 -13.79 -3.69 -10.92
N ASP A 152 -14.90 -3.20 -10.36
CA ASP A 152 -15.40 -3.58 -9.04
C ASP A 152 -15.59 -5.10 -8.88
N ASP A 153 -16.05 -5.79 -9.94
CA ASP A 153 -16.22 -7.24 -9.92
C ASP A 153 -14.86 -7.96 -9.88
N SER A 154 -13.93 -7.59 -10.78
CA SER A 154 -12.61 -8.23 -10.83
C SER A 154 -11.76 -7.95 -9.60
N ILE A 155 -11.78 -6.74 -9.04
CA ILE A 155 -11.03 -6.42 -7.81
C ILE A 155 -11.59 -7.18 -6.60
N SER A 156 -12.90 -7.47 -6.57
CA SER A 156 -13.52 -8.24 -5.49
C SER A 156 -13.14 -9.72 -5.49
N LYS A 157 -12.69 -10.23 -6.64
CA LYS A 157 -12.26 -11.62 -6.84
C LYS A 157 -10.75 -11.78 -6.80
N LEU A 158 -10.00 -10.69 -6.76
CA LEU A 158 -8.54 -10.71 -6.77
C LEU A 158 -8.04 -11.25 -5.43
N SER A 159 -7.47 -12.44 -5.42
CA SER A 159 -6.82 -13.00 -4.23
C SER A 159 -5.48 -12.33 -3.97
N TRP A 160 -4.96 -12.39 -2.74
CA TRP A 160 -3.61 -11.88 -2.46
C TRP A 160 -2.55 -12.64 -3.27
N SER A 161 -2.70 -13.96 -3.42
CA SER A 161 -1.81 -14.79 -4.24
C SER A 161 -1.78 -14.33 -5.69
N ASP A 162 -2.95 -14.06 -6.29
CA ASP A 162 -3.01 -13.56 -7.67
C ASP A 162 -2.42 -12.15 -7.79
N PHE A 163 -2.68 -11.30 -6.80
CA PHE A 163 -2.13 -9.94 -6.75
C PHE A 163 -0.59 -9.91 -6.74
N VAL A 164 0.04 -10.86 -6.02
CA VAL A 164 1.50 -10.91 -5.95
C VAL A 164 2.14 -11.78 -7.05
N ALA A 165 1.40 -12.67 -7.69
CA ALA A 165 1.95 -13.68 -8.62
C ALA A 165 2.75 -13.08 -9.78
N ASP A 166 2.36 -11.91 -10.28
CA ASP A 166 2.98 -11.25 -11.43
C ASP A 166 3.84 -10.02 -11.04
N VAL A 167 4.14 -9.86 -9.75
CA VAL A 167 5.09 -8.85 -9.29
C VAL A 167 6.46 -9.16 -9.88
N THR A 168 7.07 -8.16 -10.52
CA THR A 168 8.40 -8.26 -11.15
C THR A 168 9.44 -7.41 -10.44
N GLU A 169 9.01 -6.54 -9.54
CA GLU A 169 9.83 -5.58 -8.84
C GLU A 169 10.71 -6.27 -7.77
N PRO A 170 12.05 -6.19 -7.88
CA PRO A 170 12.94 -7.05 -7.11
C PRO A 170 12.90 -6.78 -5.60
N GLU A 171 12.84 -5.51 -5.18
CA GLU A 171 12.77 -5.15 -3.77
C GLU A 171 11.45 -5.60 -3.12
N LEU A 172 10.34 -5.47 -3.87
CA LEU A 172 9.03 -5.95 -3.44
C LEU A 172 9.02 -7.48 -3.31
N ILE A 173 9.50 -8.22 -4.31
CA ILE A 173 9.61 -9.69 -4.26
C ILE A 173 10.44 -10.12 -3.06
N GLN A 174 11.63 -9.51 -2.87
CA GLN A 174 12.48 -9.82 -1.74
C GLN A 174 11.74 -9.59 -0.42
N TYR A 175 11.11 -8.43 -0.26
CA TYR A 175 10.44 -8.08 0.99
C TYR A 175 9.20 -8.94 1.26
N LEU A 176 8.42 -9.29 0.23
CA LEU A 176 7.28 -10.20 0.37
C LEU A 176 7.74 -11.60 0.81
N LYS A 177 8.85 -12.12 0.25
CA LYS A 177 9.46 -13.40 0.68
C LYS A 177 9.95 -13.35 2.13
N GLU A 178 10.68 -12.30 2.51
CA GLU A 178 11.14 -12.07 3.90
C GLU A 178 9.98 -12.04 4.91
N ARG A 179 8.79 -11.63 4.46
CA ARG A 179 7.58 -11.55 5.27
C ARG A 179 6.67 -12.76 5.12
N GLN A 180 7.03 -13.79 4.36
CA GLN A 180 6.14 -14.92 4.04
C GLN A 180 4.75 -14.42 3.57
N LEU A 181 4.76 -13.48 2.62
CA LEU A 181 3.61 -12.92 1.93
C LEU A 181 3.62 -13.28 0.43
N TYR A 182 4.53 -14.16 0.03
CA TYR A 182 4.75 -14.57 -1.34
C TYR A 182 4.80 -16.09 -1.39
N ILE A 183 3.94 -16.70 -2.19
CA ILE A 183 3.97 -18.15 -2.47
C ILE A 183 4.33 -18.26 -3.94
N ASN A 184 5.49 -18.86 -4.21
CA ASN A 184 6.12 -18.81 -5.52
C ASN A 184 5.66 -19.94 -6.45
N ASP A 185 5.13 -21.02 -5.89
CA ASP A 185 4.94 -22.26 -6.64
C ASP A 185 3.45 -22.52 -6.87
N ARG A 186 3.03 -22.40 -8.13
CA ARG A 186 1.87 -23.15 -8.60
C ARG A 186 2.25 -24.61 -8.50
N VAL A 187 1.61 -25.35 -7.60
CA VAL A 187 1.66 -26.82 -7.64
C VAL A 187 0.90 -27.21 -8.91
N GLU A 188 1.55 -27.88 -9.84
CA GLU A 188 0.85 -28.49 -10.97
C GLU A 188 -0.18 -29.47 -10.40
N GLU A 189 -1.47 -29.23 -10.66
CA GLU A 189 -2.51 -30.21 -10.36
C GLU A 189 -2.22 -31.45 -11.21
N THR A 190 -1.64 -32.48 -10.58
CA THR A 190 -1.68 -33.82 -11.16
C THR A 190 -3.13 -34.28 -11.07
N GLU A 191 -3.77 -34.49 -12.22
CA GLU A 191 -5.08 -35.14 -12.28
C GLU A 191 -5.03 -36.42 -11.43
N GLU A 192 -5.91 -36.53 -10.43
CA GLU A 192 -6.14 -37.82 -9.75
C GLU A 192 -6.78 -38.77 -10.76
N TYR A 193 -5.98 -39.72 -11.28
CA TYR A 193 -6.45 -40.82 -12.13
C TYR A 193 -7.26 -41.86 -11.34
#